data_AF-A0A975KKJ6-F1
#
_entry.id   AF-A0A975KKJ6-F1
#
_cell.length_a   1.000
_cell.length_b   1.000
_cell.length_c   1.000
_cell.angle_alpha   90.00
_cell.angle_beta   90.00
_cell.angle_gamma   90.00
#
_symmetry.space_group_name_H-M   'P 1'
#
loop_
_entity.id
_entity.type
_entity.pdbx_description
1 polymer ?
#
loop_
_entity_poly.entity_id
_entity_poly.type
_entity_poly.pdbx_seq_one_letter_code
_entity_poly.pdbx_strand_id
1 'polypeptide(L)'
;MKKTLFFMCVLFFIISFSLYPKAESTDFPYLKPVCPVSDELIKTNDNDKDELLQKLNKLIPDAYPDDIYSEWIVKEAKPLRSLIGVPYEEAYYGMANKLCNKKTANYSWLIKVEFPKLLPSASAASGVMFVIKDKDNGWHVWYTYR
;
A
#
# COMPACT_ATOMS: atom_id res chain seq x y z
N MET A 1 47.12 -35.36 3.67
CA MET A 1 46.63 -34.45 2.63
C MET A 1 45.10 -34.26 2.61
N LYS A 2 44.26 -35.27 2.93
CA LYS A 2 42.79 -35.09 3.00
C LYS A 2 42.27 -34.11 4.07
N LYS A 3 42.91 -34.03 5.25
CA LYS A 3 42.48 -33.15 6.37
C LYS A 3 42.71 -31.66 6.08
N THR A 4 43.79 -31.33 5.37
CA THR A 4 44.12 -29.94 4.98
C THR A 4 43.20 -29.41 3.89
N LEU A 5 42.77 -30.27 2.96
CA LEU A 5 41.82 -29.91 1.90
C LEU A 5 40.41 -29.62 2.48
N PHE A 6 39.98 -30.39 3.49
CA PHE A 6 38.70 -30.19 4.16
C PHE A 6 38.65 -28.87 4.93
N PHE A 7 39.73 -28.51 5.63
CA PHE A 7 39.83 -27.27 6.38
C PHE A 7 39.78 -26.03 5.48
N MET A 8 40.38 -26.11 4.29
CA MET A 8 40.39 -25.02 3.32
C MET A 8 39.00 -24.78 2.69
N CYS A 9 38.23 -25.84 2.41
CA CYS A 9 36.85 -25.71 1.92
C CYS A 9 35.90 -25.09 2.96
N VAL A 10 36.08 -25.41 4.25
CA VAL A 10 35.27 -24.85 5.34
C VAL A 10 35.57 -23.35 5.51
N LEU A 11 36.84 -22.93 5.44
CA LEU A 11 37.22 -21.52 5.52
C LEU A 11 36.66 -20.70 4.35
N PHE A 12 36.63 -21.26 3.14
CA PHE A 12 36.08 -20.56 1.96
C PHE A 12 34.57 -20.37 2.06
N PHE A 13 33.84 -21.31 2.65
CA PHE A 13 32.40 -21.20 2.90
C PHE A 13 32.05 -20.11 3.94
N ILE A 14 32.87 -19.95 4.99
CA ILE A 14 32.62 -18.97 6.07
C ILE A 14 32.86 -17.53 5.58
N ILE A 15 33.87 -17.33 4.72
CA ILE A 15 34.18 -16.02 4.12
C ILE A 15 33.11 -15.63 3.08
N SER A 16 32.53 -16.61 2.38
CA SER A 16 31.45 -16.37 1.41
C SER A 16 30.14 -15.95 2.09
N PHE A 17 29.88 -16.44 3.31
CA PHE A 17 28.64 -16.13 4.05
C PHE A 17 28.65 -14.76 4.75
N SER A 18 29.83 -14.17 4.97
CA SER A 18 29.98 -12.90 5.68
C SER A 18 30.03 -11.66 4.77
N LEU A 19 30.03 -11.85 3.44
CA LEU A 19 30.05 -10.77 2.45
C LEU A 19 28.69 -10.49 1.80
N TYR A 20 27.61 -11.12 2.26
CA TYR A 20 26.28 -10.70 1.83
C TYR A 20 26.00 -9.31 2.42
N PRO A 21 25.79 -8.28 1.59
CA PRO A 21 25.34 -7.00 2.09
C PRO A 21 24.05 -7.25 2.85
N LYS A 22 24.04 -6.86 4.12
CA LYS A 22 22.84 -6.88 4.95
C LYS A 22 21.79 -6.08 4.18
N ALA A 23 20.72 -6.74 3.74
CA ALA A 23 19.63 -6.07 3.05
C ALA A 23 19.20 -4.88 3.92
N GLU A 24 19.51 -3.68 3.44
CA GLU A 24 19.03 -2.47 4.07
C GLU A 24 17.51 -2.54 3.94
N SER A 25 16.83 -2.67 5.07
CA SER A 25 15.38 -2.54 5.08
C SER A 25 15.10 -1.08 4.75
N THR A 26 15.00 -0.75 3.46
CA THR A 26 14.34 0.47 3.04
C THR A 26 12.93 0.36 3.58
N ASP A 27 12.72 1.03 4.71
CA ASP A 27 11.47 1.07 5.43
C ASP A 27 10.48 1.76 4.49
N PHE A 28 9.75 0.98 3.68
CA PHE A 28 8.84 1.53 2.69
C PHE A 28 7.69 2.21 3.44
N PRO A 29 7.69 3.55 3.55
CA PRO A 29 6.74 4.23 4.42
C PRO A 29 5.30 4.00 3.94
N TYR A 30 5.14 3.70 2.65
CA TYR A 30 3.86 3.32 2.05
C TYR A 30 3.27 2.02 2.62
N LEU A 31 4.06 1.09 3.17
CA LEU A 31 3.56 -0.17 3.76
C LEU A 31 3.14 -0.05 5.22
N LYS A 32 3.37 1.09 5.87
CA LYS A 32 3.00 1.30 7.27
C LYS A 32 1.65 2.01 7.38
N PRO A 33 0.60 1.35 7.89
CA PRO A 33 -0.69 2.00 8.07
C PRO A 33 -0.59 3.11 9.12
N VAL A 34 -1.14 4.27 8.79
CA VAL A 34 -1.33 5.39 9.72
C VAL A 34 -2.80 5.41 10.12
N CYS A 35 -3.16 4.62 11.14
CA CYS A 35 -4.56 4.48 11.52
C CYS A 35 -5.16 5.81 12.00
N PRO A 36 -6.27 6.25 11.40
CA PRO A 36 -6.87 7.54 11.74
C PRO A 36 -7.58 7.49 13.10
N VAL A 37 -7.65 8.65 13.77
CA VAL A 37 -8.33 8.78 15.05
C VAL A 37 -9.83 8.61 14.86
N SER A 38 -10.40 7.64 15.56
CA SER A 38 -11.74 7.15 15.24
C SER A 38 -12.86 8.16 15.49
N ASP A 39 -12.73 9.08 16.45
CA ASP A 39 -13.79 10.03 16.85
C ASP A 39 -13.96 11.22 15.90
N GLU A 40 -12.99 11.44 15.02
CA GLU A 40 -12.97 12.51 14.02
C GLU A 40 -13.44 12.04 12.63
N LEU A 41 -13.62 10.73 12.44
CA LEU A 41 -14.00 10.14 11.16
C LEU A 41 -15.40 10.58 10.71
N ILE A 42 -15.49 11.05 9.47
CA ILE A 42 -16.74 11.42 8.81
C ILE A 42 -17.23 10.23 7.99
N LYS A 43 -18.47 9.81 8.22
CA LYS A 43 -19.10 8.77 7.40
C LYS A 43 -19.49 9.36 6.05
N THR A 44 -18.87 8.87 4.99
CA THR A 44 -19.18 9.25 3.61
C THR A 44 -20.18 8.29 2.95
N ASN A 45 -20.75 8.71 1.83
CA ASN A 45 -21.62 7.92 0.96
C ASN A 45 -21.31 8.23 -0.52
N ASP A 46 -22.08 7.64 -1.44
CA ASP A 46 -21.83 7.78 -2.88
C ASP A 46 -21.90 9.22 -3.39
N ASN A 47 -22.63 10.13 -2.72
CA ASN A 47 -22.66 11.55 -3.09
C ASN A 47 -21.33 12.28 -2.81
N ASP A 48 -20.47 11.72 -1.95
CA ASP A 48 -19.16 12.30 -1.66
C ASP A 48 -18.08 11.86 -2.68
N LYS A 49 -18.44 10.96 -3.61
CA LYS A 49 -17.48 10.38 -4.56
C LYS A 49 -16.86 11.41 -5.49
N ASP A 50 -17.63 12.38 -5.98
CA ASP A 50 -17.12 13.41 -6.88
C ASP A 50 -16.09 14.31 -6.18
N GLU A 51 -16.33 14.64 -4.90
CA GLU A 51 -15.36 15.36 -4.08
C GLU A 51 -14.08 14.54 -3.91
N LEU A 52 -14.20 13.24 -3.58
CA LEU A 52 -13.05 12.34 -3.47
C LEU A 52 -12.23 12.30 -4.77
N LEU A 53 -12.88 12.09 -5.92
CA LEU A 53 -12.21 12.03 -7.22
C LEU A 53 -11.44 13.32 -7.54
N GLN A 54 -11.98 14.50 -7.18
CA GLN A 54 -11.25 15.76 -7.33
C GLN A 54 -10.01 15.83 -6.45
N LYS A 55 -10.07 15.29 -5.23
CA LYS A 55 -8.93 15.24 -4.30
C LYS A 55 -7.84 14.25 -4.73
N LEU A 56 -8.17 13.22 -5.52
CA LEU A 56 -7.18 12.22 -5.97
C LEU A 56 -6.01 12.83 -6.76
N ASN A 57 -6.23 13.95 -7.46
CA ASN A 57 -5.15 14.70 -8.13
C ASN A 57 -4.02 15.14 -7.20
N LYS A 58 -4.31 15.31 -5.91
CA LYS A 58 -3.33 15.60 -4.88
C LYS A 58 -2.91 14.33 -4.13
N LEU A 59 -3.88 13.50 -3.76
CA LEU A 59 -3.64 12.33 -2.92
C LEU A 59 -2.77 11.26 -3.59
N ILE A 60 -2.89 11.05 -4.90
CA ILE A 60 -2.11 10.03 -5.61
C ILE A 60 -0.62 10.42 -5.67
N PRO A 61 -0.23 11.62 -6.11
CA PRO A 61 1.17 12.06 -6.04
C PRO A 61 1.76 12.04 -4.63
N ASP A 62 0.97 12.42 -3.60
CA ASP A 62 1.42 12.39 -2.22
C ASP A 62 1.67 10.95 -1.73
N ALA A 63 0.84 9.99 -2.17
CA ALA A 63 0.96 8.57 -1.85
C ALA A 63 2.07 7.85 -2.64
N TYR A 64 2.35 8.30 -3.86
CA TYR A 64 3.29 7.70 -4.80
C TYR A 64 4.26 8.78 -5.33
N PRO A 65 5.22 9.23 -4.52
CA PRO A 65 6.01 10.43 -4.82
C PRO A 65 7.08 10.23 -5.90
N ASP A 66 7.45 8.98 -6.22
CA ASP A 66 8.50 8.72 -7.21
C ASP A 66 8.03 9.04 -8.63
N ASP A 67 8.90 9.62 -9.46
CA ASP A 67 8.59 10.03 -10.85
C ASP A 67 8.08 8.88 -11.73
N ILE A 68 8.44 7.64 -11.40
CA ILE A 68 7.95 6.44 -12.10
C ILE A 68 6.41 6.28 -12.00
N TYR A 69 5.76 6.96 -11.06
CA TYR A 69 4.32 6.97 -10.84
C TYR A 69 3.65 8.29 -11.26
N SER A 70 4.39 9.23 -11.86
CA SER A 70 3.90 10.57 -12.18
C SER A 70 2.72 10.57 -13.17
N GLU A 71 2.56 9.50 -13.93
CA GLU A 71 1.42 9.25 -14.81
C GLU A 71 0.56 8.15 -14.20
N TRP A 72 -0.73 8.41 -14.07
CA TRP A 72 -1.65 7.49 -13.42
C TRP A 72 -3.07 7.58 -13.98
N ILE A 73 -3.80 6.48 -13.81
CA ILE A 73 -5.20 6.34 -14.20
C ILE A 73 -5.96 5.71 -13.03
N VAL A 74 -7.01 6.37 -12.55
CA VAL A 74 -7.91 5.79 -11.54
C VAL A 74 -8.77 4.73 -12.23
N LYS A 75 -8.58 3.47 -11.83
CA LYS A 75 -9.37 2.33 -12.33
C LYS A 75 -10.63 2.13 -11.49
N GLU A 76 -10.54 2.41 -10.19
CA GLU A 76 -11.63 2.16 -9.27
C GLU A 76 -11.60 3.13 -8.08
N ALA A 77 -12.79 3.54 -7.65
CA ALA A 77 -13.04 4.27 -6.41
C ALA A 77 -14.37 3.78 -5.81
N LYS A 78 -14.30 2.98 -4.74
CA LYS A 78 -15.47 2.40 -4.07
C LYS A 78 -15.36 2.45 -2.55
N PRO A 79 -16.47 2.58 -1.80
CA PRO A 79 -16.44 2.39 -0.36
C PRO A 79 -16.00 0.95 -0.01
N LEU A 80 -15.08 0.76 0.93
CA LEU A 80 -14.66 -0.59 1.33
C LEU A 80 -15.83 -1.44 1.84
N ARG A 81 -16.81 -0.79 2.49
CA ARG A 81 -18.01 -1.47 2.98
C ARG A 81 -18.83 -2.12 1.86
N SER A 82 -18.79 -1.61 0.63
CA SER A 82 -19.51 -2.21 -0.49
C SER A 82 -18.86 -3.51 -0.99
N LEU A 83 -17.67 -3.86 -0.49
CA LEU A 83 -16.94 -5.07 -0.88
C LEU A 83 -17.25 -6.26 0.03
N ILE A 84 -18.02 -6.07 1.09
CA ILE A 84 -18.43 -7.16 1.99
C ILE A 84 -19.27 -8.17 1.21
N GLY A 85 -18.89 -9.44 1.26
CA GLY A 85 -19.52 -10.50 0.47
C GLY A 85 -19.21 -10.48 -1.04
N VAL A 86 -18.33 -9.60 -1.52
CA VAL A 86 -17.84 -9.62 -2.91
C VAL A 86 -16.63 -10.56 -2.99
N PRO A 87 -16.70 -11.66 -3.79
CA PRO A 87 -15.61 -12.61 -3.89
C PRO A 87 -14.29 -11.94 -4.25
N TYR A 88 -13.21 -12.32 -3.56
CA TYR A 88 -11.84 -11.78 -3.70
C TYR A 88 -11.65 -10.30 -3.30
N GLU A 89 -12.67 -9.45 -3.37
CA GLU A 89 -12.58 -8.03 -2.98
C GLU A 89 -12.87 -7.79 -1.50
N GLU A 90 -13.61 -8.67 -0.84
CA GLU A 90 -13.85 -8.61 0.61
C GLU A 90 -12.54 -8.59 1.43
N ALA A 91 -11.46 -9.14 0.88
CA ALA A 91 -10.14 -9.13 1.49
C ALA A 91 -9.64 -7.70 1.79
N TYR A 92 -10.00 -6.69 0.97
CA TYR A 92 -9.62 -5.30 1.23
C TYR A 92 -10.33 -4.75 2.48
N TYR A 93 -11.61 -5.05 2.66
CA TYR A 93 -12.34 -4.68 3.88
C TYR A 93 -11.75 -5.40 5.11
N GLY A 94 -11.49 -6.70 4.97
CA GLY A 94 -10.84 -7.51 6.02
C GLY A 94 -9.47 -6.97 6.43
N MET A 95 -8.67 -6.54 5.45
CA MET A 95 -7.37 -5.89 5.66
C MET A 95 -7.52 -4.60 6.46
N ALA A 96 -8.43 -3.71 6.07
CA ALA A 96 -8.63 -2.46 6.81
C ALA A 96 -9.09 -2.70 8.26
N ASN A 97 -9.96 -3.68 8.46
CA ASN A 97 -10.45 -4.04 9.78
C ASN A 97 -9.33 -4.60 10.67
N LYS A 98 -8.41 -5.38 10.08
CA LYS A 98 -7.27 -5.98 10.80
C LYS A 98 -6.15 -4.98 11.09
N LEU A 99 -5.84 -4.10 10.13
CA LEU A 99 -4.75 -3.12 10.28
C LEU A 99 -5.11 -2.02 11.28
N CYS A 100 -6.37 -1.55 11.28
CA CYS A 100 -6.82 -0.50 12.18
C CYS A 100 -8.00 -0.95 13.04
N ASN A 101 -9.22 -0.87 12.52
CA ASN A 101 -10.43 -1.30 13.20
C ASN A 101 -11.65 -1.28 12.27
N LYS A 102 -12.77 -1.79 12.76
CA LYS A 102 -14.05 -1.85 12.05
C LYS A 102 -14.57 -0.48 11.62
N LYS A 103 -14.38 0.58 12.42
CA LYS A 103 -14.89 1.92 12.09
C LYS A 103 -14.16 2.48 10.87
N THR A 104 -12.83 2.41 10.89
CA THR A 104 -11.94 2.79 9.78
C THR A 104 -12.31 2.01 8.52
N ALA A 105 -12.46 0.69 8.60
CA ALA A 105 -12.85 -0.14 7.46
C ALA A 105 -14.21 0.25 6.87
N ASN A 106 -15.19 0.59 7.70
CA ASN A 106 -16.51 0.98 7.23
C ASN A 106 -16.56 2.36 6.56
N TYR A 107 -15.63 3.24 6.89
CA TYR A 107 -15.65 4.65 6.47
C TYR A 107 -14.60 4.94 5.38
N SER A 108 -13.73 3.97 5.10
CA SER A 108 -12.69 4.10 4.08
C SER A 108 -13.20 3.75 2.68
N TRP A 109 -12.49 4.28 1.70
CA TRP A 109 -12.61 4.00 0.29
C TRP A 109 -11.39 3.24 -0.21
N LEU A 110 -11.63 2.29 -1.11
CA LEU A 110 -10.61 1.65 -1.93
C LEU A 110 -10.44 2.45 -3.21
N ILE A 111 -9.19 2.83 -3.50
CA ILE A 111 -8.80 3.40 -4.78
C ILE A 111 -7.79 2.46 -5.43
N LYS A 112 -8.09 2.02 -6.65
CA LYS A 112 -7.13 1.29 -7.50
C LYS A 112 -6.63 2.21 -8.59
N VAL A 113 -5.32 2.25 -8.75
CA VAL A 113 -4.62 3.12 -9.69
C VAL A 113 -3.76 2.26 -10.61
N GLU A 114 -3.67 2.65 -11.88
CA GLU A 114 -2.74 2.08 -12.85
C GLU A 114 -1.69 3.13 -13.23
N PHE A 115 -0.42 2.74 -13.32
CA PHE A 115 0.73 3.58 -13.67
C PHE A 115 1.25 3.19 -15.07
N PRO A 116 0.89 3.93 -16.14
CA PRO A 116 1.18 3.53 -17.51
C PRO A 116 2.68 3.38 -17.82
N LYS A 117 3.54 4.19 -17.19
CA LYS A 117 5.02 4.12 -17.34
C LYS A 117 5.62 2.76 -16.99
N LEU A 118 4.88 1.93 -16.23
CA LEU A 118 5.35 0.64 -15.71
C LEU A 118 4.72 -0.56 -16.43
N LEU A 119 3.89 -0.31 -17.45
CA LEU A 119 3.40 -1.34 -18.36
C LEU A 119 4.57 -1.91 -19.21
N PRO A 120 4.52 -3.19 -19.61
CA PRO A 120 3.41 -4.14 -19.44
C PRO A 120 3.43 -4.95 -18.13
N SER A 121 4.31 -4.61 -17.17
CA SER A 121 4.38 -5.36 -15.91
C SER A 121 3.16 -5.07 -15.05
N ALA A 122 2.17 -5.98 -15.02
CA ALA A 122 0.89 -5.75 -14.36
C ALA A 122 1.01 -5.49 -12.85
N SER A 123 1.89 -6.23 -12.15
CA SER A 123 2.13 -6.01 -10.73
C SER A 123 2.80 -4.66 -10.47
N ALA A 124 3.77 -4.30 -11.32
CA ALA A 124 4.41 -3.00 -11.22
C ALA A 124 3.43 -1.87 -11.59
N ALA A 125 2.61 -2.02 -12.61
CA ALA A 125 1.71 -0.96 -13.04
C ALA A 125 0.53 -0.75 -12.10
N SER A 126 0.30 -1.60 -11.09
CA SER A 126 -0.86 -1.48 -10.19
C SER A 126 -0.49 -0.79 -8.88
N GLY A 127 -1.39 0.04 -8.36
CA GLY A 127 -1.31 0.61 -7.01
C GLY A 127 -2.66 0.56 -6.31
N VAL A 128 -2.63 0.37 -4.99
CA VAL A 128 -3.83 0.38 -4.14
C VAL A 128 -3.63 1.37 -3.00
N MET A 129 -4.63 2.21 -2.76
CA MET A 129 -4.63 3.13 -1.63
C MET A 129 -5.99 3.18 -0.93
N PHE A 130 -5.94 3.36 0.39
CA PHE A 130 -7.09 3.40 1.27
C PHE A 130 -7.22 4.83 1.74
N VAL A 131 -8.36 5.43 1.43
CA VAL A 131 -8.63 6.86 1.65
C VAL A 131 -9.78 7.01 2.62
N ILE A 132 -9.69 7.98 3.51
CA ILE A 132 -10.74 8.26 4.48
C ILE A 132 -10.91 9.76 4.65
N LYS A 133 -12.08 10.19 5.13
CA LYS A 133 -12.39 11.58 5.45
C LYS A 133 -12.50 11.75 6.96
N ASP A 134 -11.76 12.72 7.50
CA ASP A 134 -11.94 13.19 8.88
C ASP A 134 -12.18 14.70 8.92
N LYS A 135 -12.46 15.24 10.11
CA LYS A 135 -12.78 16.66 10.31
C LYS A 135 -11.59 17.61 10.12
N ASP A 136 -10.38 17.14 10.39
CA ASP A 136 -9.20 18.01 10.54
C ASP A 136 -8.36 18.05 9.26
N ASN A 137 -8.22 16.90 8.60
CA ASN A 137 -7.42 16.68 7.40
C ASN A 137 -8.30 16.61 6.13
N GLY A 138 -9.61 16.43 6.29
CA GLY A 138 -10.50 16.11 5.17
C GLY A 138 -10.14 14.74 4.59
N TRP A 139 -10.15 14.63 3.26
CA TRP A 139 -9.75 13.41 2.56
C TRP A 139 -8.24 13.21 2.63
N HIS A 140 -7.79 12.08 3.18
CA HIS A 140 -6.39 11.73 3.26
C HIS A 140 -6.18 10.22 3.08
N VAL A 141 -4.94 9.86 2.72
CA VAL A 141 -4.51 8.47 2.55
C VAL A 141 -3.98 7.97 3.87
N TRP A 142 -4.47 6.81 4.34
CA TRP A 142 -4.01 6.23 5.59
C TRP A 142 -3.26 4.90 5.40
N TYR A 143 -3.39 4.28 4.23
CA TYR A 143 -2.65 3.08 3.87
C TYR A 143 -2.52 2.96 2.36
N THR A 144 -1.40 2.42 1.90
CA THR A 144 -1.08 2.19 0.49
C THR A 144 -0.36 0.87 0.36
N TYR A 145 -0.44 0.22 -0.80
CA TYR A 145 0.51 -0.84 -1.13
C TYR A 145 0.53 -1.12 -2.63
N ARG A 146 1.61 -1.76 -3.04
CA ARG A 146 1.93 -2.17 -4.39
C ARG A 146 2.57 -3.56 -4.34
#